data_AF-A0AAD3CH07-F1
#
_entry.id   AF-A0AAD3CH07-F1
#
_cell.length_a   1.000
_cell.length_b   1.000
_cell.length_c   1.000
_cell.angle_alpha   90.00
_cell.angle_beta   90.00
_cell.angle_gamma   90.00
#
_symmetry.space_group_name_H-M   'P 1'
#
loop_
_entity.id
_entity.type
_entity.pdbx_description
1 polymer ?
#
loop_
_entity_poly.entity_id
_entity_poly.type
_entity_poly.pdbx_seq_one_letter_code
_entity_poly.pdbx_strand_id
1 'polypeptide(L)'
;MNQPPSAIRIGRFNSFSNAPNFPSASTATSPKKVQLPMEPSTQVFNYIAEKDESSEPHHKNTLRLFIKGFGKSGTILTRCTASSIFITKKWTKSYWLHVYPATIKIFDSKEKMEEWKKMYDPENPNSTNNSAKKLFIKSINFDTQGKLQRKIARHQEKAKGVKTTQDPNAFNEYQYGGPLCYAMEDVQSKFYRTQKNEVLHTCKLSYCSNTGRTIAIAFGSANSDELKNIRSIMRYCIRLVRKASKKRPAVSSSKSTSSPRITDDASVMSGMTHGAMSVVSATEYGQDTMKERDLKIMKRRDAKMVYAS
;
A
#
# COMPACT_ATOMS: atom_id res chain seq x y z
N MET A 1 -16.96 -32.02 -43.52
CA MET A 1 -15.85 -32.82 -42.94
C MET A 1 -14.97 -31.88 -42.14
N ASN A 2 -15.02 -31.96 -40.81
CA ASN A 2 -14.30 -31.05 -39.90
C ASN A 2 -12.93 -31.65 -39.57
N GLN A 3 -11.84 -30.97 -39.96
CA GLN A 3 -10.50 -31.31 -39.49
C GLN A 3 -10.30 -30.81 -38.05
N PRO A 4 -9.74 -31.62 -37.14
CA PRO A 4 -9.38 -31.15 -35.80
C PRO A 4 -8.08 -30.32 -35.85
N PRO A 5 -7.92 -29.34 -34.94
CA PRO A 5 -6.70 -28.55 -34.86
C PRO A 5 -5.55 -29.36 -34.26
N SER A 6 -4.38 -29.20 -34.88
CA SER A 6 -3.11 -29.85 -34.56
C SER A 6 -2.54 -29.36 -33.21
N ALA A 7 -2.06 -30.33 -32.42
CA ALA A 7 -1.46 -30.11 -31.11
C ALA A 7 -0.12 -29.35 -31.20
N ILE A 8 0.00 -28.30 -30.39
CA ILE A 8 1.24 -27.53 -30.22
C ILE A 8 2.23 -28.35 -29.38
N ARG A 9 3.35 -28.69 -30.00
CA ARG A 9 4.46 -29.45 -29.41
C ARG A 9 5.31 -28.52 -28.54
N ILE A 10 5.20 -28.63 -27.21
CA ILE A 10 6.04 -27.87 -26.27
C ILE A 10 7.45 -28.49 -26.29
N GLY A 11 8.43 -27.70 -26.72
CA GLY A 11 9.84 -28.08 -26.79
C GLY A 11 10.45 -28.34 -25.42
N ARG A 12 11.25 -29.42 -25.33
CA ARG A 12 12.12 -29.75 -24.20
C ARG A 12 13.21 -28.68 -24.05
N PHE A 13 13.31 -28.08 -22.87
CA PHE A 13 14.45 -27.25 -22.50
C PHE A 13 15.63 -28.16 -22.14
N ASN A 14 16.72 -28.03 -22.90
CA ASN A 14 18.00 -28.66 -22.61
C ASN A 14 18.65 -28.00 -21.39
N SER A 15 18.99 -28.85 -20.42
CA SER A 15 19.86 -28.57 -19.28
C SER A 15 21.27 -28.24 -19.75
N PHE A 16 21.72 -27.00 -19.52
CA PHE A 16 23.14 -26.65 -19.55
C PHE A 16 23.67 -26.57 -18.12
N SER A 17 24.36 -27.64 -17.73
CA SER A 17 25.31 -27.66 -16.64
C SER A 17 26.60 -26.98 -17.08
N ASN A 18 26.95 -25.85 -16.46
CA ASN A 18 28.32 -25.36 -16.42
C ASN A 18 28.55 -24.70 -15.06
N ALA A 19 29.18 -25.44 -14.17
CA ALA A 19 29.70 -24.94 -12.89
C ALA A 19 31.10 -24.37 -13.13
N PRO A 20 31.40 -23.13 -12.71
CA PRO A 20 32.77 -22.65 -12.66
C PRO A 20 33.45 -23.10 -11.36
N ASN A 21 34.66 -23.63 -11.54
CA ASN A 21 35.66 -23.91 -10.49
C ASN A 21 35.97 -22.65 -9.69
N PHE A 22 35.89 -22.75 -8.35
CA PHE A 22 36.43 -21.75 -7.44
C PHE A 22 37.78 -22.24 -6.89
N PRO A 23 38.86 -21.45 -7.01
CA PRO A 23 40.09 -21.70 -6.28
C PRO A 23 39.94 -21.27 -4.81
N SER A 24 40.30 -22.21 -3.94
CA SER A 24 40.51 -22.03 -2.51
C SER A 24 41.85 -21.34 -2.23
N ALA A 25 41.85 -20.26 -1.46
CA ALA A 25 43.00 -19.87 -0.65
C ALA A 25 42.60 -18.93 0.49
N SER A 26 43.25 -19.19 1.62
CA SER A 26 43.12 -18.59 2.95
C SER A 26 43.66 -17.16 3.04
N THR A 27 43.05 -16.34 3.89
CA THR A 27 43.81 -15.61 4.92
C THR A 27 42.87 -15.14 6.03
N ALA A 28 43.07 -15.71 7.23
CA ALA A 28 42.42 -15.27 8.44
C ALA A 28 43.04 -13.93 8.89
N THR A 29 42.21 -12.89 8.95
CA THR A 29 42.56 -11.61 9.59
C THR A 29 41.59 -11.35 10.73
N SER A 30 42.16 -11.08 11.90
CA SER A 30 41.49 -10.88 13.17
C SER A 30 40.46 -9.74 13.15
N PRO A 31 39.30 -9.87 13.82
CA PRO A 31 38.32 -8.80 13.85
C PRO A 31 38.78 -7.68 14.79
N LYS A 32 39.08 -6.51 14.19
CA LYS A 32 39.14 -5.23 14.91
C LYS A 32 37.76 -4.93 15.50
N LYS A 33 37.71 -4.76 16.82
CA LYS A 33 36.54 -4.31 17.58
C LYS A 33 36.21 -2.87 17.19
N VAL A 34 35.35 -2.69 16.20
CA VAL A 34 34.81 -1.37 15.82
C VAL A 34 33.64 -1.07 16.75
N GLN A 35 33.85 -0.09 17.63
CA GLN A 35 32.85 0.44 18.53
C GLN A 35 31.91 1.34 17.71
N LEU A 36 30.70 0.84 17.43
CA LEU A 36 29.66 1.62 16.78
C LEU A 36 29.06 2.62 17.79
N PRO A 37 28.96 3.92 17.46
CA PRO A 37 28.20 4.85 18.28
C PRO A 37 26.71 4.48 18.21
N MET A 38 26.14 4.17 19.37
CA MET A 38 24.70 4.12 19.59
C MET A 38 24.17 5.54 19.56
N GLU A 39 23.46 5.90 18.50
CA GLU A 39 22.63 7.10 18.43
C GLU A 39 21.17 6.67 18.24
N PRO A 40 20.33 6.70 19.29
CA PRO A 40 18.89 6.62 19.11
C PRO A 40 18.34 8.02 18.88
N SER A 41 18.41 8.53 17.65
CA SER A 41 17.57 9.67 17.25
C SER A 41 16.15 9.18 16.94
N THR A 42 15.43 8.81 17.99
CA THR A 42 13.97 8.75 17.95
C THR A 42 13.45 10.18 17.88
N GLN A 43 13.50 10.78 16.69
CA GLN A 43 12.71 11.98 16.43
C GLN A 43 11.25 11.55 16.44
N VAL A 44 10.60 11.77 17.59
CA VAL A 44 9.16 11.72 17.76
C VAL A 44 8.57 12.84 16.90
N PHE A 45 8.26 12.53 15.63
CA PHE A 45 7.46 13.42 14.79
C PHE A 45 6.00 13.32 15.26
N ASN A 46 5.69 14.12 16.28
CA ASN A 46 4.33 14.53 16.58
C ASN A 46 3.85 15.38 15.41
N TYR A 47 3.22 14.74 14.42
CA TYR A 47 2.42 15.50 13.47
C TYR A 47 1.12 15.86 14.18
N ILE A 48 1.06 17.13 14.54
CA ILE A 48 -0.10 17.90 14.96
C ILE A 48 -1.23 17.58 13.98
N ALA A 49 -2.16 16.73 14.41
CA ALA A 49 -3.55 16.95 14.03
C ALA A 49 -3.97 18.15 14.87
N GLU A 50 -3.81 19.34 14.31
CA GLU A 50 -4.36 20.58 14.84
C GLU A 50 -5.85 20.32 15.08
N LYS A 51 -6.20 20.06 16.34
CA LYS A 51 -7.55 20.28 16.83
C LYS A 51 -7.73 21.79 16.80
N ASP A 52 -8.14 22.30 15.64
CA ASP A 52 -8.84 23.56 15.58
C ASP A 52 -10.22 23.31 16.23
N GLU A 53 -10.28 23.43 17.55
CA GLU A 53 -11.49 23.60 18.34
C GLU A 53 -11.95 25.08 18.31
N SER A 54 -11.90 25.73 17.14
CA SER A 54 -12.61 27.00 16.94
C SER A 54 -14.02 26.71 16.45
N SER A 55 -14.98 27.04 17.30
CA SER A 55 -16.41 26.81 17.17
C SER A 55 -17.08 27.77 16.17
N GLU A 56 -16.63 27.78 14.91
CA GLU A 56 -17.33 28.50 13.82
C GLU A 56 -17.95 27.52 12.79
N PRO A 57 -19.28 27.56 12.60
CA PRO A 57 -19.96 26.68 11.67
C PRO A 57 -20.02 27.32 10.27
N HIS A 58 -18.89 27.40 9.56
CA HIS A 58 -18.90 27.75 8.13
C HIS A 58 -17.88 26.95 7.32
N HIS A 59 -18.29 25.74 6.89
CA HIS A 59 -18.05 25.05 5.59
C HIS A 59 -16.76 25.27 4.74
N LYS A 60 -15.67 25.83 5.26
CA LYS A 60 -14.43 26.16 4.52
C LYS A 60 -13.23 25.31 4.91
N ASN A 61 -13.43 24.16 5.56
CA ASN A 61 -12.44 23.07 5.64
C ASN A 61 -12.32 22.27 4.32
N THR A 62 -12.63 22.92 3.20
CA THR A 62 -12.69 22.30 1.87
C THR A 62 -11.29 22.26 1.30
N LEU A 63 -10.52 21.25 1.73
CA LEU A 63 -9.23 20.87 1.16
C LEU A 63 -8.15 21.95 1.35
N ARG A 64 -7.63 22.11 2.60
CA ARG A 64 -6.25 22.62 2.78
C ARG A 64 -5.39 21.79 1.83
N LEU A 65 -4.95 22.50 0.81
CA LEU A 65 -4.35 22.12 -0.46
C LEU A 65 -3.75 20.72 -0.49
N PHE A 66 -4.06 19.99 -1.55
CA PHE A 66 -3.42 18.74 -1.93
C PHE A 66 -1.91 18.91 -1.87
N ILE A 67 -1.34 18.47 -0.75
CA ILE A 67 0.06 18.62 -0.42
C ILE A 67 0.82 17.95 -1.55
N LYS A 68 1.66 18.71 -2.26
CA LYS A 68 2.65 18.13 -3.15
C LYS A 68 3.85 17.71 -2.31
N GLY A 69 4.59 16.71 -2.78
CA GLY A 69 5.80 16.25 -2.11
C GLY A 69 5.60 14.99 -1.27
N PHE A 70 6.32 14.91 -0.15
CA PHE A 70 6.49 13.68 0.61
C PHE A 70 5.74 13.71 1.95
N GLY A 71 5.09 12.59 2.28
CA GLY A 71 4.54 12.35 3.60
C GLY A 71 5.49 11.54 4.47
N LYS A 72 4.92 10.67 5.31
CA LYS A 72 5.70 9.78 6.17
C LYS A 72 6.55 8.79 5.37
N SER A 73 7.65 8.36 5.98
CA SER A 73 8.53 7.29 5.49
C SER A 73 8.97 6.40 6.64
N GLY A 74 9.49 5.21 6.33
CA GLY A 74 10.06 4.35 7.36
C GLY A 74 10.64 3.06 6.79
N THR A 75 11.01 2.16 7.71
CA THR A 75 11.43 0.79 7.40
C THR A 75 10.28 -0.18 7.61
N ILE A 76 10.25 -1.25 6.83
CA ILE A 76 9.30 -2.34 6.99
C ILE A 76 9.86 -3.62 6.36
N LEU A 77 9.45 -4.80 6.83
CA LEU A 77 9.69 -6.03 6.08
C LEU A 77 8.61 -6.18 5.01
N THR A 78 9.00 -6.55 3.80
CA THR A 78 8.06 -6.79 2.69
C THR A 78 8.22 -8.19 2.11
N ARG A 79 7.13 -8.66 1.51
CA ARG A 79 7.09 -9.82 0.63
C ARG A 79 6.25 -9.49 -0.60
N CYS A 80 6.91 -9.39 -1.75
CA CYS A 80 6.27 -9.16 -3.04
C CYS A 80 5.85 -10.50 -3.67
N THR A 81 4.65 -10.55 -4.22
CA THR A 81 4.02 -11.79 -4.74
C THR A 81 4.27 -12.05 -6.22
N ALA A 82 4.87 -11.10 -6.94
CA ALA A 82 4.76 -11.06 -8.40
C ALA A 82 5.59 -12.11 -9.17
N SER A 83 6.61 -12.75 -8.57
CA SER A 83 7.49 -13.66 -9.36
C SER A 83 8.16 -14.80 -8.59
N SER A 84 8.06 -14.86 -7.25
CA SER A 84 8.79 -15.86 -6.44
C SER A 84 7.88 -16.97 -5.92
N ILE A 85 7.02 -17.53 -6.78
CA ILE A 85 6.03 -18.53 -6.36
C ILE A 85 6.69 -19.81 -5.82
N PHE A 86 7.94 -20.13 -6.20
CA PHE A 86 8.46 -21.48 -5.95
C PHE A 86 9.64 -21.66 -5.00
N ILE A 87 10.53 -20.69 -4.70
CA ILE A 87 11.80 -21.09 -4.03
C ILE A 87 12.04 -20.50 -2.64
N THR A 88 11.86 -19.21 -2.34
CA THR A 88 11.88 -18.79 -0.91
C THR A 88 11.03 -17.54 -0.67
N LYS A 89 9.96 -17.72 0.09
CA LYS A 89 9.08 -16.67 0.60
C LYS A 89 9.76 -15.93 1.77
N LYS A 90 10.94 -15.35 1.54
CA LYS A 90 11.75 -14.65 2.54
C LYS A 90 11.26 -13.22 2.73
N TRP A 91 11.19 -12.78 3.98
CA TRP A 91 10.98 -11.37 4.30
C TRP A 91 12.24 -10.57 4.02
N THR A 92 12.09 -9.48 3.27
CA THR A 92 13.18 -8.56 2.93
C THR A 92 12.94 -7.22 3.61
N LYS A 93 13.99 -6.65 4.24
CA LYS A 93 13.93 -5.27 4.72
C LYS A 93 13.77 -4.33 3.53
N SER A 94 12.85 -3.39 3.64
CA SER A 94 12.58 -2.39 2.61
C SER A 94 12.31 -1.04 3.27
N TYR A 95 12.48 0.02 2.48
CA TYR A 95 12.17 1.38 2.87
C TYR A 95 10.91 1.82 2.13
N TRP A 96 10.00 2.49 2.81
CA TRP A 96 8.77 2.98 2.20
C TRP A 96 8.68 4.50 2.31
N LEU A 97 8.12 5.12 1.28
CA LEU A 97 7.90 6.56 1.19
C LEU A 97 6.46 6.82 0.73
N HIS A 98 5.72 7.62 1.49
CA HIS A 98 4.46 8.17 1.05
C HIS A 98 4.72 9.36 0.12
N VAL A 99 4.23 9.26 -1.11
CA VAL A 99 4.24 10.33 -2.10
C VAL A 99 2.79 10.80 -2.24
N TYR A 100 2.55 12.06 -1.88
CA TYR A 100 1.20 12.60 -1.95
C TYR A 100 0.68 12.63 -3.40
N PRO A 101 -0.65 12.54 -3.59
CA PRO A 101 -1.67 12.47 -2.55
C PRO A 101 -1.97 11.05 -2.04
N ALA A 102 -1.67 10.02 -2.83
CA ALA A 102 -2.13 8.65 -2.58
C ALA A 102 -1.23 7.57 -3.20
N THR A 103 0.10 7.75 -3.15
CA THR A 103 1.07 6.76 -3.67
C THR A 103 2.03 6.33 -2.58
N ILE A 104 2.35 5.03 -2.52
CA ILE A 104 3.45 4.51 -1.68
C ILE A 104 4.51 3.89 -2.57
N LYS A 105 5.75 4.31 -2.40
CA LYS A 105 6.93 3.75 -3.07
C LYS A 105 7.70 2.87 -2.08
N ILE A 106 8.18 1.73 -2.55
CA ILE A 106 8.97 0.75 -1.78
C ILE A 106 10.34 0.60 -2.42
N PHE A 107 11.40 0.75 -1.62
CA PHE A 107 12.80 0.72 -2.02
C PHE A 107 13.53 -0.43 -1.30
N ASP A 108 14.59 -0.94 -1.92
CA ASP A 108 15.48 -1.95 -1.33
C ASP A 108 16.48 -1.32 -0.35
N SER A 109 16.92 -0.09 -0.61
CA SER A 109 17.89 0.63 0.20
C SER A 109 17.43 2.06 0.54
N LYS A 110 18.02 2.63 1.60
CA LYS A 110 17.74 4.01 2.02
C LYS A 110 18.34 5.01 1.02
N GLU A 111 19.51 4.68 0.48
CA GLU A 111 20.25 5.49 -0.49
C GLU A 111 19.43 5.68 -1.76
N LYS A 112 18.83 4.61 -2.31
CA LYS A 112 17.95 4.71 -3.49
C LYS A 112 16.70 5.53 -3.22
N MET A 113 16.15 5.47 -2.01
CA MET A 113 15.02 6.30 -1.62
C MET A 113 15.41 7.79 -1.62
N GLU A 114 16.56 8.14 -1.03
CA GLU A 114 17.05 9.52 -1.00
C GLU A 114 17.47 10.03 -2.38
N GLU A 115 18.10 9.19 -3.20
CA GLU A 115 18.41 9.50 -4.60
C GLU A 115 17.13 9.76 -5.40
N TRP A 116 16.12 8.90 -5.25
CA TRP A 116 14.83 9.09 -5.92
C TRP A 116 14.13 10.38 -5.47
N LYS A 117 14.22 10.75 -4.18
CA LYS A 117 13.68 12.02 -3.68
C LYS A 117 14.35 13.23 -4.35
N LYS A 118 15.67 13.19 -4.57
CA LYS A 118 16.40 14.27 -5.26
C LYS A 118 15.99 14.42 -6.73
N MET A 119 15.63 13.32 -7.38
CA MET A 119 15.15 13.31 -8.76
C MET A 119 13.66 13.64 -8.92
N TYR A 120 12.89 13.59 -7.83
CA TYR A 120 11.45 13.77 -7.88
C TYR A 120 11.09 15.25 -7.99
N ASP A 121 10.49 15.62 -9.12
CA ASP A 121 9.89 16.93 -9.32
C ASP A 121 8.39 16.90 -8.96
N PRO A 122 7.95 17.62 -7.90
CA PRO A 122 6.55 17.69 -7.53
C PRO A 122 5.68 18.46 -8.55
N GLU A 123 6.28 19.33 -9.38
CA GLU A 123 5.57 20.05 -10.43
C GLU A 123 5.32 19.16 -11.66
N ASN A 124 6.22 18.23 -11.92
CA ASN A 124 6.10 17.28 -13.02
C ASN A 124 6.29 15.82 -12.57
N PRO A 125 5.32 15.23 -11.85
CA PRO A 125 5.44 13.87 -11.29
C PRO A 125 5.55 12.78 -12.36
N ASN A 126 5.19 13.08 -13.61
CA ASN A 126 5.27 12.16 -14.74
C ASN A 126 6.62 12.21 -15.46
N SER A 127 7.46 13.21 -15.21
CA SER A 127 8.79 13.34 -15.84
C SER A 127 9.79 12.29 -15.39
N THR A 128 9.42 11.40 -14.46
CA THR A 128 10.34 10.34 -13.99
C THR A 128 10.87 9.50 -15.15
N ASN A 129 12.12 9.81 -15.50
CA ASN A 129 12.91 9.08 -16.48
C ASN A 129 12.95 7.58 -16.14
N ASN A 130 13.22 6.75 -17.15
CA ASN A 130 13.33 5.30 -16.96
C ASN A 130 14.42 4.92 -15.92
N SER A 131 15.40 5.78 -15.67
CA SER A 131 16.37 5.65 -14.57
C SER A 131 15.71 5.69 -13.19
N ALA A 132 14.82 6.66 -12.94
CA ALA A 132 14.13 6.81 -11.66
C ALA A 132 13.22 5.61 -11.33
N LYS A 133 12.65 4.95 -12.35
CA LYS A 133 11.85 3.73 -12.17
C LYS A 133 12.66 2.55 -11.63
N LYS A 134 13.97 2.50 -11.89
CA LYS A 134 14.87 1.43 -11.40
C LYS A 134 15.24 1.58 -9.92
N LEU A 135 14.94 2.73 -9.31
CA LEU A 135 15.30 3.02 -7.92
C LEU A 135 14.34 2.38 -6.90
N PHE A 136 13.10 2.08 -7.28
CA PHE A 136 12.11 1.47 -6.39
C PHE A 136 11.74 0.05 -6.84
N ILE A 137 11.51 -0.84 -5.87
CA ILE A 137 11.02 -2.21 -6.10
C ILE A 137 9.56 -2.19 -6.55
N LYS A 138 8.74 -1.37 -5.87
CA LYS A 138 7.30 -1.33 -6.09
C LYS A 138 6.73 0.06 -5.90
N SER A 139 5.78 0.41 -6.77
CA SER A 139 4.94 1.59 -6.64
C SER A 139 3.49 1.15 -6.48
N ILE A 140 2.83 1.63 -5.43
CA ILE A 140 1.44 1.35 -5.12
C ILE A 140 0.68 2.68 -5.27
N ASN A 141 0.07 2.88 -6.44
CA ASN A 141 -0.80 4.01 -6.68
C ASN A 141 -2.23 3.63 -6.30
N PHE A 142 -2.79 4.26 -5.25
CA PHE A 142 -4.15 3.98 -4.81
C PHE A 142 -5.20 4.66 -5.69
N ASP A 143 -4.85 5.71 -6.45
CA ASP A 143 -5.75 6.38 -7.40
C ASP A 143 -5.65 5.76 -8.80
N THR A 144 -6.01 4.49 -8.90
CA THR A 144 -5.89 3.69 -10.13
C THR A 144 -6.73 4.24 -11.29
N GLN A 145 -7.80 4.98 -10.98
CA GLN A 145 -8.73 5.56 -11.95
C GLN A 145 -8.50 7.06 -12.20
N GLY A 146 -7.44 7.65 -11.61
CA GLY A 146 -7.14 9.08 -11.73
C GLY A 146 -8.28 10.00 -11.23
N LYS A 147 -9.20 9.49 -10.40
CA LYS A 147 -10.37 10.23 -9.93
C LYS A 147 -9.98 11.27 -8.89
N LEU A 148 -9.04 10.92 -8.02
CA LEU A 148 -8.48 11.85 -7.06
C LEU A 148 -7.71 12.93 -7.80
N GLN A 149 -6.79 12.59 -8.70
CA GLN A 149 -6.02 13.55 -9.49
C GLN A 149 -6.92 14.51 -10.29
N ARG A 150 -7.95 14.02 -10.98
CA ARG A 150 -8.92 14.88 -11.68
C ARG A 150 -9.66 15.83 -10.74
N LYS A 151 -10.02 15.37 -9.54
CA LYS A 151 -10.64 16.22 -8.53
C LYS A 151 -9.68 17.32 -8.05
N ILE A 152 -8.40 16.98 -7.87
CA ILE A 152 -7.33 17.92 -7.51
C ILE A 152 -7.20 19.01 -8.56
N ALA A 153 -7.03 18.61 -9.82
CA ALA A 153 -6.87 19.52 -10.95
C ALA A 153 -8.04 20.52 -11.03
N ARG A 154 -9.29 20.03 -11.00
CA ARG A 154 -10.48 20.88 -11.02
C ARG A 154 -10.54 21.89 -9.87
N HIS A 155 -10.07 21.51 -8.68
CA HIS A 155 -10.02 22.44 -7.54
C HIS A 155 -8.93 23.50 -7.74
N GLN A 156 -7.77 23.12 -8.28
CA GLN A 156 -6.68 24.05 -8.59
C GLN A 156 -7.07 25.04 -9.69
N GLU A 157 -7.74 24.58 -10.75
CA GLU A 157 -8.25 25.44 -11.84
C GLU A 157 -9.25 26.47 -11.32
N LYS A 158 -10.21 26.01 -10.51
CA LYS A 158 -11.19 26.90 -9.87
C LYS A 158 -10.53 27.93 -8.97
N ALA A 159 -9.50 27.55 -8.22
CA ALA A 159 -8.75 28.46 -7.35
C ALA A 159 -7.95 29.50 -8.15
N LYS A 160 -7.42 29.13 -9.32
CA LYS A 160 -6.67 30.05 -10.20
C LYS A 160 -7.56 30.98 -11.02
N GLY A 161 -8.87 30.72 -11.10
CA GLY A 161 -9.79 31.47 -11.96
C GLY A 161 -9.57 31.27 -13.46
N VAL A 162 -8.65 30.38 -13.85
CA VAL A 162 -8.35 30.08 -15.25
C VAL A 162 -9.18 28.88 -15.67
N LYS A 163 -10.04 29.07 -16.68
CA LYS A 163 -10.71 27.96 -17.37
C LYS A 163 -9.68 27.30 -18.29
N THR A 164 -8.99 26.27 -17.82
CA THR A 164 -8.11 25.50 -18.70
C THR A 164 -8.95 24.78 -19.74
N THR A 165 -8.64 24.97 -21.02
CA THR A 165 -9.23 24.23 -22.15
C THR A 165 -8.65 22.82 -22.30
N GLN A 166 -7.91 22.32 -21.29
CA GLN A 166 -7.33 20.98 -21.35
C GLN A 166 -8.45 19.95 -21.31
N ASP A 167 -8.44 19.06 -22.31
CA ASP A 167 -9.43 18.00 -22.44
C ASP A 167 -9.41 17.15 -21.15
N PRO A 168 -10.51 17.10 -20.38
CA PRO A 168 -10.61 16.24 -19.19
C PRO A 168 -10.40 14.75 -19.51
N ASN A 169 -10.43 14.36 -20.79
CA ASN A 169 -10.13 13.03 -21.28
C ASN A 169 -8.64 12.78 -21.58
N ALA A 170 -7.77 13.78 -21.55
CA ALA A 170 -6.32 13.57 -21.72
C ALA A 170 -5.72 12.66 -20.61
N PHE A 171 -6.42 12.53 -19.48
CA PHE A 171 -6.06 11.60 -18.40
C PHE A 171 -6.60 10.16 -18.59
N ASN A 172 -7.34 9.87 -19.68
CA ASN A 172 -7.92 8.54 -19.93
C ASN A 172 -6.93 7.51 -20.49
N GLU A 173 -5.67 7.86 -20.71
CA GLU A 173 -4.69 6.94 -21.33
C GLU A 173 -4.32 5.73 -20.44
N TYR A 174 -4.76 5.70 -19.17
CA TYR A 174 -4.66 4.53 -18.29
C TYR A 174 -5.94 3.67 -18.23
N GLN A 175 -6.65 3.51 -19.35
CA GLN A 175 -7.80 2.59 -19.49
C GLN A 175 -7.44 1.09 -19.41
N TYR A 176 -6.25 0.73 -18.92
CA TYR A 176 -5.90 -0.66 -18.68
C TYR A 176 -6.46 -1.13 -17.35
N GLY A 177 -7.62 -1.81 -17.38
CA GLY A 177 -8.05 -2.89 -16.47
C GLY A 177 -7.60 -2.85 -15.01
N GLY A 178 -7.42 -1.65 -14.46
CA GLY A 178 -6.66 -1.44 -13.24
C GLY A 178 -7.40 -2.01 -12.04
N PRO A 179 -6.71 -2.25 -10.93
CA PRO A 179 -7.38 -2.69 -9.72
C PRO A 179 -8.51 -1.72 -9.36
N LEU A 180 -9.73 -2.26 -9.21
CA LEU A 180 -10.95 -1.49 -8.94
C LEU A 180 -10.85 -0.80 -7.57
N CYS A 181 -10.27 -1.49 -6.60
CA CYS A 181 -10.01 -0.95 -5.28
C CYS A 181 -8.89 -1.73 -4.57
N TYR A 182 -8.16 -1.04 -3.71
CA TYR A 182 -7.29 -1.67 -2.73
C TYR A 182 -8.05 -1.95 -1.45
N ALA A 183 -7.78 -3.10 -0.85
CA ALA A 183 -8.29 -3.53 0.44
C ALA A 183 -7.13 -3.96 1.32
N MET A 184 -7.10 -3.47 2.56
CA MET A 184 -6.07 -3.84 3.53
C MET A 184 -6.64 -4.90 4.47
N GLU A 185 -5.92 -6.01 4.62
CA GLU A 185 -6.27 -7.09 5.55
C GLU A 185 -6.04 -6.67 7.01
N ASP A 186 -6.66 -7.42 7.91
CA ASP A 186 -6.40 -7.35 9.33
C ASP A 186 -4.97 -7.76 9.66
N VAL A 187 -4.50 -7.34 10.84
CA VAL A 187 -3.17 -7.73 11.30
C VAL A 187 -3.22 -9.13 11.83
N GLN A 188 -2.22 -9.91 11.46
CA GLN A 188 -1.99 -11.24 11.98
C GLN A 188 -0.61 -11.26 12.62
N SER A 189 -0.54 -11.62 13.90
CA SER A 189 0.73 -11.87 14.57
C SER A 189 1.07 -13.34 14.41
N LYS A 190 2.26 -13.63 13.88
CA LYS A 190 2.70 -15.00 13.64
C LYS A 190 4.14 -15.16 14.07
N PHE A 191 4.43 -16.32 14.65
CA PHE A 191 5.79 -16.71 14.97
C PHE A 191 6.51 -17.23 13.72
N TYR A 192 7.62 -16.61 13.35
CA TYR A 192 8.44 -17.04 12.22
C TYR A 192 9.74 -17.66 12.72
N ARG A 193 9.85 -18.99 12.67
CA ARG A 193 11.07 -19.72 13.07
C ARG A 193 12.33 -19.23 12.35
N THR A 194 12.19 -18.81 11.10
CA THR A 194 13.31 -18.34 10.27
C THR A 194 13.82 -16.94 10.64
N GLN A 195 13.09 -16.17 11.44
CA GLN A 195 13.41 -14.78 11.81
C GLN A 195 13.68 -14.69 13.31
N LYS A 196 14.81 -15.26 13.75
CA LYS A 196 15.33 -15.13 15.13
C LYS A 196 14.33 -15.41 16.25
N ASN A 197 13.31 -16.21 16.00
CA ASN A 197 12.25 -16.51 16.97
C ASN A 197 11.49 -15.28 17.48
N GLU A 198 11.32 -14.25 16.64
CA GLU A 198 10.52 -13.08 16.96
C GLU A 198 9.08 -13.25 16.47
N VAL A 199 8.13 -12.69 17.21
CA VAL A 199 6.73 -12.55 16.78
C VAL A 199 6.70 -11.45 15.72
N LEU A 200 6.20 -11.78 14.53
CA LEU A 200 6.05 -10.81 13.46
C LEU A 200 4.59 -10.44 13.32
N HIS A 201 4.29 -9.14 13.45
CA HIS A 201 3.00 -8.59 13.08
C HIS A 201 2.98 -8.40 11.58
N THR A 202 1.96 -8.91 10.91
CA THR A 202 1.85 -8.89 9.45
C THR A 202 0.53 -8.33 9.01
N CYS A 203 0.51 -7.60 7.90
CA CYS A 203 -0.73 -7.24 7.21
C CYS A 203 -0.52 -7.35 5.71
N LYS A 204 -1.59 -7.63 4.96
CA LYS A 204 -1.51 -7.69 3.50
C LYS A 204 -2.30 -6.57 2.87
N LEU A 205 -1.79 -6.06 1.76
CA LEU A 205 -2.53 -5.20 0.87
C LEU A 205 -2.97 -6.05 -0.33
N SER A 206 -4.28 -6.16 -0.51
CA SER A 206 -4.87 -6.79 -1.67
C SER A 206 -5.47 -5.73 -2.59
N TYR A 207 -5.69 -6.11 -3.84
CA TYR A 207 -6.57 -5.37 -4.73
C TYR A 207 -7.66 -6.28 -5.29
N CYS A 208 -8.80 -5.69 -5.61
CA CYS A 208 -9.89 -6.38 -6.29
C CYS A 208 -9.85 -6.03 -7.78
N SER A 209 -9.73 -7.04 -8.63
CA SER A 209 -9.91 -6.97 -10.07
C SER A 209 -11.20 -7.70 -10.47
N ASN A 210 -11.53 -7.68 -11.76
CA ASN A 210 -12.67 -8.44 -12.29
C ASN A 210 -12.53 -9.96 -12.08
N THR A 211 -11.29 -10.44 -11.95
CA THR A 211 -10.95 -11.86 -11.69
C THR A 211 -10.96 -12.24 -10.20
N GLY A 212 -11.24 -11.29 -9.31
CA GLY A 212 -11.28 -11.51 -7.87
C GLY A 212 -10.21 -10.74 -7.10
N ARG A 213 -9.89 -11.22 -5.90
CA ARG A 213 -8.97 -10.55 -4.97
C ARG A 213 -7.56 -11.10 -5.12
N THR A 214 -6.57 -10.24 -5.37
CA THR A 214 -5.16 -10.61 -5.47
C THR A 214 -4.33 -9.88 -4.42
N ILE A 215 -3.37 -10.57 -3.80
CA ILE A 215 -2.42 -9.96 -2.86
C ILE A 215 -1.40 -9.15 -3.66
N ALA A 216 -1.39 -7.84 -3.46
CA ALA A 216 -0.42 -6.93 -4.08
C ALA A 216 0.95 -7.03 -3.39
N ILE A 217 0.94 -7.02 -2.06
CA ILE A 217 2.15 -7.04 -1.21
C ILE A 217 1.77 -7.43 0.23
N ALA A 218 2.68 -8.10 0.92
CA ALA A 218 2.58 -8.34 2.35
C ALA A 218 3.64 -7.53 3.11
N PHE A 219 3.25 -6.99 4.26
CA PHE A 219 4.09 -6.21 5.16
C PHE A 219 4.25 -6.96 6.48
N GLY A 220 5.41 -6.80 7.11
CA GLY A 220 5.71 -7.36 8.42
C GLY A 220 6.61 -6.44 9.24
N SER A 221 6.44 -6.43 10.55
CA SER A 221 7.44 -5.91 11.48
C SER A 221 7.34 -6.62 12.83
N ALA A 222 8.48 -6.76 13.51
CA ALA A 222 8.52 -7.17 14.92
C ALA A 222 8.03 -6.02 15.82
N ASN A 223 8.22 -4.76 15.39
CA ASN A 223 7.69 -3.59 16.05
C ASN A 223 6.26 -3.30 15.54
N SER A 224 5.27 -3.42 16.43
CA SER A 224 3.87 -3.17 16.09
C SER A 224 3.61 -1.74 15.59
N ASP A 225 4.38 -0.75 16.05
CA ASP A 225 4.16 0.66 15.74
C ASP A 225 4.62 1.02 14.32
N GLU A 226 5.69 0.40 13.82
CA GLU A 226 6.08 0.52 12.41
C GLU A 226 4.95 0.06 11.48
N LEU A 227 4.34 -1.09 11.81
CA LEU A 227 3.21 -1.65 11.05
C LEU A 227 1.95 -0.78 11.19
N LYS A 228 1.63 -0.29 12.40
CA LYS A 228 0.53 0.67 12.61
C LYS A 228 0.72 1.91 11.75
N ASN A 229 1.93 2.45 11.71
CA ASN A 229 2.23 3.68 10.98
C ASN A 229 1.98 3.51 9.48
N ILE A 230 2.58 2.49 8.84
CA ILE A 230 2.36 2.25 7.40
C ILE A 230 0.89 1.91 7.08
N ARG A 231 0.20 1.14 7.93
CA ARG A 231 -1.23 0.82 7.78
C ARG A 231 -2.11 2.07 7.86
N SER A 232 -1.80 2.99 8.78
CA SER A 232 -2.54 4.24 8.93
C SER A 232 -2.48 5.07 7.65
N ILE A 233 -1.30 5.14 7.01
CA ILE A 233 -1.07 5.84 5.76
C ILE A 233 -1.78 5.15 4.59
N MET A 234 -1.73 3.83 4.49
CA MET A 234 -2.49 3.09 3.46
C MET A 234 -4.00 3.30 3.59
N ARG A 235 -4.54 3.22 4.82
CA ARG A 235 -5.97 3.52 5.09
C ARG A 235 -6.31 4.95 4.72
N TYR A 236 -5.42 5.90 4.98
CA TYR A 236 -5.58 7.28 4.55
C TYR A 236 -5.69 7.39 3.03
N CYS A 237 -4.75 6.79 2.27
CA CYS A 237 -4.78 6.79 0.80
C CYS A 237 -6.06 6.17 0.24
N ILE A 238 -6.47 5.00 0.75
CA ILE A 238 -7.71 4.33 0.33
C ILE A 238 -8.93 5.22 0.60
N ARG A 239 -9.01 5.82 1.80
CA ARG A 239 -10.12 6.70 2.18
C ARG A 239 -10.18 7.95 1.30
N LEU A 240 -9.03 8.53 0.99
CA LEU A 240 -8.90 9.71 0.14
C LEU A 240 -9.44 9.45 -1.26
N VAL A 241 -9.01 8.34 -1.88
CA VAL A 241 -9.49 7.92 -3.21
C VAL A 241 -10.99 7.60 -3.17
N ARG A 242 -11.47 6.90 -2.14
CA ARG A 242 -12.91 6.62 -1.97
C ARG A 242 -13.74 7.91 -1.87
N LYS A 243 -13.26 8.92 -1.13
CA LYS A 243 -13.91 10.24 -1.04
C LYS A 243 -13.90 10.99 -2.38
N ALA A 244 -12.90 10.80 -3.22
CA ALA A 244 -12.86 11.36 -4.56
C ALA A 244 -13.84 10.67 -5.51
N SER A 245 -14.05 9.35 -5.35
CA SER A 245 -14.92 8.54 -6.20
C SER A 245 -16.42 8.65 -5.90
N LYS A 246 -16.82 9.16 -4.73
CA LYS A 246 -18.23 9.39 -4.43
C LYS A 246 -18.80 10.43 -5.39
N LYS A 247 -19.74 10.02 -6.25
CA LYS A 247 -20.57 10.96 -7.02
C LYS A 247 -21.24 11.88 -5.99
N ARG A 248 -21.19 13.20 -6.21
CA ARG A 248 -22.07 14.08 -5.45
C ARG A 248 -23.48 13.58 -5.70
N PRO A 249 -24.31 13.37 -4.67
CA PRO A 249 -25.73 13.15 -4.94
C PRO A 249 -26.13 14.30 -5.86
N ALA A 250 -26.70 13.96 -7.02
CA ALA A 250 -27.35 14.98 -7.82
C ALA A 250 -28.28 15.67 -6.84
N VAL A 251 -28.05 16.95 -6.57
CA VAL A 251 -29.01 17.74 -5.81
C VAL A 251 -30.21 17.73 -6.73
N SER A 252 -31.09 16.74 -6.55
CA SER A 252 -32.34 16.65 -7.25
C SER A 252 -33.04 17.93 -6.83
N SER A 253 -33.04 18.90 -7.72
CA SER A 253 -33.81 20.11 -7.61
C SER A 253 -35.28 19.76 -7.78
N SER A 254 -35.78 18.82 -6.97
CA SER A 254 -37.18 18.50 -6.84
C SER A 254 -37.77 19.50 -5.85
N LYS A 255 -37.82 20.76 -6.30
CA LYS A 255 -38.86 21.70 -5.87
C LYS A 255 -40.06 21.49 -6.80
N SER A 256 -40.52 20.23 -6.93
CA SER A 256 -41.75 19.90 -7.61
C SER A 256 -42.80 19.62 -6.54
N THR A 257 -43.55 20.65 -6.21
CA THR A 257 -44.84 20.56 -5.53
C THR A 257 -45.77 19.73 -6.42
N SER A 258 -45.79 18.42 -6.27
CA SER A 258 -46.73 17.57 -7.00
C SER A 258 -47.26 16.46 -6.10
N SER A 259 -48.58 16.45 -6.00
CA SER A 259 -49.47 15.64 -5.16
C SER A 259 -49.15 14.14 -5.04
N PRO A 260 -49.60 13.49 -3.96
CA PRO A 260 -49.40 12.07 -3.73
C PRO A 260 -50.11 11.25 -4.82
N ARG A 261 -49.34 10.47 -5.58
CA ARG A 261 -49.88 9.41 -6.45
C ARG A 261 -49.40 8.08 -5.90
N ILE A 262 -50.35 7.34 -5.33
CA ILE A 262 -50.17 5.97 -4.87
C ILE A 262 -50.02 5.10 -6.11
N THR A 263 -48.85 4.51 -6.31
CA THR A 263 -48.68 3.38 -7.23
C THR A 263 -47.84 2.34 -6.51
N ASP A 264 -48.53 1.28 -6.10
CA ASP A 264 -47.96 0.01 -5.69
C ASP A 264 -47.32 -0.64 -6.91
N ASP A 265 -46.00 -0.61 -7.03
CA ASP A 265 -45.33 -1.60 -7.87
C ASP A 265 -43.91 -1.92 -7.37
N ALA A 266 -43.72 -3.19 -7.04
CA ALA A 266 -42.55 -3.73 -6.37
C ALA A 266 -41.45 -4.05 -7.40
N SER A 267 -40.61 -3.05 -7.71
CA SER A 267 -39.42 -3.28 -8.53
C SER A 267 -38.21 -3.65 -7.67
N VAL A 268 -37.97 -4.95 -7.54
CA VAL A 268 -36.80 -5.56 -6.91
C VAL A 268 -35.59 -5.42 -7.85
N MET A 269 -34.88 -4.28 -7.79
CA MET A 269 -33.55 -4.18 -8.39
C MET A 269 -32.47 -4.54 -7.36
N SER A 270 -31.89 -5.72 -7.60
CA SER A 270 -30.68 -6.25 -6.98
C SER A 270 -29.48 -5.32 -7.25
N GLY A 271 -29.33 -4.31 -6.39
CA GLY A 271 -28.09 -3.58 -6.27
C GLY A 271 -27.09 -4.46 -5.53
N MET A 272 -26.07 -4.96 -6.22
CA MET A 272 -24.81 -5.37 -5.58
C MET A 272 -24.24 -4.15 -4.86
N THR A 273 -24.77 -3.88 -3.67
CA THR A 273 -24.19 -2.94 -2.74
C THR A 273 -22.79 -3.45 -2.50
N HIS A 274 -21.79 -2.63 -2.86
CA HIS A 274 -20.43 -2.76 -2.37
C HIS A 274 -20.43 -2.57 -0.85
N GLY A 275 -21.03 -3.54 -0.17
CA GLY A 275 -21.40 -3.55 1.22
C GLY A 275 -20.15 -3.41 2.06
N ALA A 276 -20.17 -2.37 2.89
CA ALA A 276 -19.58 -2.39 4.22
C ALA A 276 -18.17 -2.99 4.37
N MET A 277 -17.22 -2.65 3.51
CA MET A 277 -15.77 -2.76 3.84
C MET A 277 -15.32 -1.69 4.87
N SER A 278 -16.23 -1.22 5.73
CA SER A 278 -16.06 -0.06 6.60
C SER A 278 -16.41 -0.35 8.05
N VAL A 279 -16.19 -1.56 8.53
CA VAL A 279 -15.89 -1.74 9.93
C VAL A 279 -14.39 -1.61 10.03
N VAL A 280 -13.91 -0.46 10.53
CA VAL A 280 -12.54 -0.34 10.99
C VAL A 280 -12.47 -1.30 12.16
N SER A 281 -12.12 -2.57 11.90
CA SER A 281 -11.91 -3.55 12.97
C SER A 281 -11.00 -2.88 13.98
N ALA A 282 -11.37 -2.93 15.26
CA ALA A 282 -10.44 -2.67 16.34
C ALA A 282 -9.33 -3.72 16.15
N THR A 283 -8.31 -3.35 15.35
CA THR A 283 -7.34 -4.35 14.94
C THR A 283 -6.51 -4.62 16.16
N GLU A 284 -6.74 -5.76 16.77
CA GLU A 284 -5.94 -6.28 17.86
C GLU A 284 -4.54 -6.61 17.34
N TYR A 285 -3.54 -6.42 18.20
CA TYR A 285 -2.15 -6.72 17.91
C TYR A 285 -1.64 -7.69 18.97
N GLY A 286 -0.69 -8.55 18.63
CA GLY A 286 -0.10 -9.46 19.60
C GLY A 286 -0.94 -10.72 19.81
N GLN A 287 -1.04 -11.15 21.07
CA GLN A 287 -1.49 -12.49 21.46
C GLN A 287 -2.90 -12.82 20.97
N ASP A 288 -3.80 -11.84 20.95
CA ASP A 288 -5.21 -12.03 20.58
C ASP A 288 -5.39 -12.44 19.12
N THR A 289 -4.41 -12.10 18.27
CA THR A 289 -4.40 -12.47 16.85
C THR A 289 -3.65 -13.77 16.56
N MET A 290 -3.02 -14.38 17.57
CA MET A 290 -2.21 -15.58 17.40
C MET A 290 -3.08 -16.84 17.51
N LYS A 291 -2.72 -17.86 16.74
CA LYS A 291 -3.33 -19.19 16.91
C LYS A 291 -2.90 -19.78 18.25
N GLU A 292 -3.78 -20.55 18.89
CA GLU A 292 -3.51 -21.20 20.19
C GLU A 292 -2.18 -22.00 20.19
N ARG A 293 -1.87 -22.68 19.08
CA ARG A 293 -0.59 -23.39 18.90
C ARG A 293 0.62 -22.45 19.03
N ASP A 294 0.57 -21.28 18.42
CA ASP A 294 1.66 -20.31 18.43
C ASP A 294 1.80 -19.67 19.82
N LEU A 295 0.67 -19.42 20.50
CA LEU A 295 0.63 -18.98 21.90
C LEU A 295 1.29 -19.98 22.84
N LYS A 296 1.01 -21.29 22.68
CA LYS A 296 1.66 -22.35 23.48
C LYS A 296 3.17 -22.39 23.27
N ILE A 297 3.65 -22.19 22.04
CA ILE A 297 5.10 -22.14 21.74
C ILE A 297 5.74 -20.94 22.42
N MET A 298 5.11 -19.76 22.34
CA MET A 298 5.60 -18.53 22.98
C MET A 298 5.69 -18.68 24.50
N LYS A 299 4.60 -19.13 25.16
CA LYS A 299 4.56 -19.35 26.61
C LYS A 299 5.64 -20.32 27.10
N ARG A 300 5.88 -21.42 26.38
CA ARG A 300 6.95 -22.38 26.71
C ARG A 300 8.35 -21.77 26.63
N ARG A 301 8.55 -20.78 25.75
CA ARG A 301 9.83 -20.10 25.58
C ARG A 301 10.07 -19.10 26.71
N ASP A 302 9.06 -18.31 27.03
CA ASP A 302 9.16 -17.33 28.11
C ASP A 302 9.47 -18.03 29.44
N ALA A 303 8.80 -19.16 29.70
CA ALA A 303 9.14 -20.04 30.82
C ALA A 303 10.61 -20.47 30.80
N LYS A 304 11.14 -20.93 29.66
CA LYS A 304 12.54 -21.34 29.55
C LYS A 304 13.55 -20.21 29.78
N MET A 305 13.23 -18.97 29.36
CA MET A 305 14.14 -17.84 29.59
C MET A 305 14.19 -17.45 31.06
N VAL A 306 13.07 -17.53 31.78
CA VAL A 306 13.01 -17.28 33.23
C VAL A 306 13.86 -18.28 34.02
N TYR A 307 13.94 -19.54 33.59
CA TYR A 307 14.79 -20.55 34.25
C TYR A 307 16.27 -20.47 33.88
N ALA A 308 16.63 -19.73 32.83
CA ALA A 308 18.00 -19.60 32.36
C ALA A 308 18.73 -18.36 32.91
N SER A 309 18.00 -17.47 33.59
CA SER A 309 18.48 -16.27 34.29
C SER A 309 18.59 -16.52 35.78
#